data_AF-A0A0B5D7A0-F1
#
_entry.id   AF-A0A0B5D7A0-F1
#
_cell.length_a   1.000
_cell.length_b   1.000
_cell.length_c   1.000
_cell.angle_alpha   90.00
_cell.angle_beta   90.00
_cell.angle_gamma   90.00
#
_symmetry.space_group_name_H-M   'P 1'
#
loop_
_entity.id
_entity.type
_entity.pdbx_description
1 polymer ?
#
loop_
_entity_poly.entity_id
_entity_poly.type
_entity_poly.pdbx_seq_one_letter_code
_entity_poly.pdbx_strand_id
1 'polypeptide(L)'
;MSSPHPAAVRHHALKLMAQGRSVKDVAQDLGLPEQTVYRWHRTSISQSRLRQAHARIEKLEGEIAVCRQVINLMREVVPPKGDTK
;
A
#
# COMPACT_ATOMS: atom_id res chain seq x y z
N MET A 1 19.97 10.15 11.80
CA MET A 1 20.02 10.00 13.27
C MET A 1 18.70 9.42 13.75
N SER A 2 18.66 8.12 13.98
CA SER A 2 17.46 7.39 14.43
C SER A 2 17.37 7.54 15.95
N SER A 3 16.40 8.29 16.47
CA SER A 3 16.14 8.27 17.91
C SER A 3 15.68 6.86 18.31
N PRO A 4 16.25 6.25 19.36
CA PRO A 4 15.91 4.91 19.83
C PRO A 4 14.65 4.97 20.68
N HIS A 5 13.53 5.40 20.10
CA HIS A 5 12.25 5.02 20.69
C HIS A 5 12.06 3.53 20.43
N PRO A 6 11.84 2.70 21.47
CA PRO A 6 11.72 1.26 21.30
C PRO A 6 10.67 0.95 20.23
N ALA A 7 11.00 0.06 19.29
CA ALA A 7 10.10 -0.30 18.18
C ALA A 7 8.71 -0.74 18.70
N ALA A 8 8.67 -1.34 19.89
CA ALA A 8 7.45 -1.69 20.60
C ALA A 8 6.54 -0.49 20.90
N VAL A 9 7.08 0.63 21.38
CA VAL A 9 6.30 1.85 21.70
C VAL A 9 5.72 2.47 20.43
N ARG A 10 6.54 2.57 19.37
CA ARG A 10 6.05 3.02 18.06
C ARG A 10 4.94 2.13 17.54
N HIS A 11 5.10 0.82 17.62
CA HIS A 11 4.09 -0.14 17.15
C HIS A 11 2.78 -0.01 17.96
N HIS A 12 2.88 0.14 19.28
CA HIS A 12 1.72 0.35 20.14
C HIS A 12 0.99 1.67 19.82
N ALA A 13 1.71 2.78 19.66
CA ALA A 13 1.14 4.06 19.25
C ALA A 13 0.40 3.96 17.90
N LEU A 14 1.01 3.31 16.90
CA LEU A 14 0.37 3.09 15.60
C LEU A 14 -0.89 2.22 15.72
N LYS A 15 -0.88 1.21 16.60
CA LYS A 15 -2.06 0.35 16.86
C LYS A 15 -3.22 1.14 17.46
N LEU A 16 -2.94 2.01 18.44
CA LEU A 16 -3.97 2.87 19.05
C LEU A 16 -4.56 3.85 18.04
N MET A 17 -3.73 4.45 17.18
CA MET A 17 -4.23 5.34 16.12
C MET A 17 -5.05 4.58 15.06
N ALA A 18 -4.68 3.34 14.74
CA ALA A 18 -5.48 2.48 13.86
C ALA A 18 -6.87 2.13 14.45
N GLN A 19 -7.02 2.20 15.77
CA GLN A 19 -8.31 2.05 16.47
C GLN A 19 -9.13 3.35 16.51
N GLY A 20 -8.66 4.43 15.86
CA GLY A 20 -9.36 5.71 15.78
C GLY A 20 -9.02 6.71 16.90
N ARG A 21 -8.04 6.40 17.76
CA ARG A 21 -7.56 7.34 18.78
C ARG A 21 -6.81 8.50 18.13
N SER A 22 -6.97 9.71 18.67
CA SER A 22 -6.29 10.90 18.13
C SER A 22 -4.79 10.88 18.45
N VAL A 23 -3.99 11.58 17.63
CA VAL A 23 -2.54 11.74 17.86
C VAL A 23 -2.26 12.36 19.24
N LYS A 24 -3.08 13.33 19.64
CA LYS A 24 -2.97 14.04 20.92
C LYS A 24 -3.19 13.11 22.10
N ASP A 25 -4.27 12.31 22.08
CA ASP A 25 -4.58 11.39 23.18
C ASP A 25 -3.50 10.32 23.30
N VAL A 26 -3.04 9.76 22.17
CA VAL A 26 -1.97 8.75 22.16
C VAL A 26 -0.64 9.33 22.66
N ALA A 27 -0.33 10.58 22.31
CA ALA A 27 0.86 11.26 22.80
C ALA A 27 0.81 11.46 24.33
N GLN A 28 -0.35 11.89 24.85
CA GLN A 28 -0.57 12.07 26.28
C GLN A 28 -0.49 10.74 27.04
N ASP A 29 -1.19 9.71 26.57
CA ASP A 29 -1.24 8.37 27.20
C ASP A 29 0.15 7.72 27.28
N LEU A 30 0.99 7.94 26.26
CA LEU A 30 2.33 7.35 26.17
C LEU A 30 3.45 8.26 26.70
N GLY A 31 3.12 9.47 27.17
CA GLY A 31 4.10 10.44 27.64
C GLY A 31 5.10 10.86 26.56
N LEU A 32 4.66 10.90 25.29
CA LEU A 32 5.51 11.21 24.13
C LEU A 32 5.19 12.61 23.59
N PRO A 33 6.17 13.28 22.95
CA PRO A 33 5.90 14.49 22.20
C PRO A 33 4.90 14.23 21.07
N GLU A 34 3.87 15.06 20.95
CA GLU A 34 2.83 14.94 19.91
C GLU A 34 3.44 14.92 18.51
N GLN A 35 4.49 15.74 18.28
CA GLN A 35 5.21 15.78 17.01
C GLN A 35 5.84 14.42 16.62
N THR A 36 6.31 13.64 17.59
CA THR A 36 6.90 12.31 17.35
C THR A 36 5.81 11.33 16.91
N VAL A 37 4.69 11.31 17.62
CA VAL A 37 3.54 10.45 17.29
C VAL A 37 2.96 10.83 15.92
N TYR A 38 2.83 12.13 15.63
CA TYR A 38 2.40 12.64 14.33
C TYR A 38 3.30 12.16 13.18
N ARG A 39 4.63 12.26 13.35
CA ARG A 39 5.58 11.78 12.33
C ARG A 39 5.41 10.30 12.06
N TRP A 40 5.25 9.47 13.09
CA TRP A 40 5.00 8.04 12.91
C TRP A 40 3.70 7.76 12.18
N HIS A 41 2.62 8.44 12.55
CA HIS A 41 1.33 8.32 11.89
C HIS A 41 1.43 8.64 10.40
N ARG A 42 2.03 9.78 10.07
CA ARG A 42 2.23 10.21 8.68
C ARG A 42 3.06 9.22 7.87
N THR A 43 4.18 8.72 8.42
CA THR A 43 5.00 7.72 7.75
C THR A 43 4.25 6.41 7.57
N SER A 44 3.47 5.97 8.56
CA SER A 44 2.67 4.74 8.49
C SER A 44 1.61 4.81 7.41
N ILE A 45 0.88 5.94 7.31
CA ILE A 45 -0.11 6.16 6.24
C ILE A 45 0.55 6.18 4.86
N SER A 46 1.71 6.84 4.73
CA SER A 46 2.43 6.87 3.46
C SER A 46 2.83 5.47 3.02
N GLN A 47 3.36 4.66 3.94
CA GLN A 47 3.74 3.28 3.68
C GLN A 47 2.53 2.39 3.35
N SER A 48 1.39 2.57 4.03
CA SER A 48 0.19 1.78 3.72
C SER A 48 -0.36 2.09 2.34
N ARG A 49 -0.40 3.38 1.94
CA ARG A 49 -0.80 3.79 0.58
C ARG A 49 0.16 3.23 -0.47
N LEU A 50 1.46 3.25 -0.21
CA LEU A 50 2.45 2.69 -1.13
C LEU A 50 2.25 1.18 -1.33
N ARG A 51 2.03 0.43 -0.25
CA ARG A 51 1.72 -1.01 -0.33
C ARG A 51 0.44 -1.27 -1.11
N GLN A 52 -0.61 -0.48 -0.87
CA GLN A 52 -1.88 -0.60 -1.59
C GLN A 52 -1.69 -0.33 -3.10
N ALA A 53 -0.90 0.68 -3.45
CA ALA A 53 -0.59 0.99 -4.85
C ALA A 53 0.15 -0.17 -5.53
N HIS A 54 1.17 -0.73 -4.89
CA HIS A 54 1.89 -1.89 -5.42
C HIS A 54 0.99 -3.11 -5.61
N ALA A 55 0.14 -3.44 -4.62
CA ALA A 55 -0.81 -4.54 -4.75
C ALA A 55 -1.80 -4.33 -5.90
N ARG A 56 -2.21 -3.08 -6.16
CA ARG A 56 -3.08 -2.76 -7.29
C ARG A 56 -2.36 -2.89 -8.62
N ILE A 57 -1.09 -2.48 -8.70
CA ILE A 57 -0.24 -2.63 -9.89
C ILE A 57 -0.09 -4.12 -10.22
N GLU A 58 0.31 -4.94 -9.25
CA GLU A 58 0.49 -6.39 -9.44
C GLU A 58 -0.80 -7.06 -9.95
N LYS A 59 -1.95 -6.69 -9.35
CA LYS A 59 -3.26 -7.17 -9.82
C LYS A 59 -3.54 -6.78 -11.28
N LEU A 60 -3.31 -5.51 -11.64
CA LEU A 60 -3.54 -5.02 -13.00
C LEU A 60 -2.60 -5.66 -14.01
N GLU A 61 -1.33 -5.86 -13.64
CA GLU A 61 -0.35 -6.55 -14.48
C GLU A 61 -0.76 -7.99 -14.75
N GLY A 62 -1.28 -8.69 -13.73
CA GLY A 62 -1.87 -10.02 -13.89
C GLY A 62 -3.07 -10.04 -14.84
N GLU A 63 -4.02 -9.10 -14.67
CA GLU A 63 -5.17 -8.95 -15.57
C GLU A 63 -4.72 -8.71 -17.02
N ILE A 64 -3.75 -7.82 -17.25
CA ILE A 64 -3.20 -7.53 -18.57
C ILE A 64 -2.50 -8.75 -19.18
N ALA A 65 -1.74 -9.51 -18.38
CA ALA A 65 -1.06 -10.71 -18.86
C ALA A 65 -2.04 -11.74 -19.40
N VAL A 66 -3.13 -12.01 -18.68
CA VAL A 66 -4.19 -12.93 -19.12
C VAL A 66 -4.86 -12.41 -20.39
N CYS A 67 -5.24 -11.13 -20.44
CA CYS A 67 -5.83 -10.53 -21.64
C CYS A 67 -4.93 -10.69 -22.87
N ARG A 68 -3.62 -10.46 -22.71
CA ARG A 68 -2.65 -10.65 -23.81
C ARG A 68 -2.56 -12.10 -24.27
N GLN A 69 -2.58 -13.06 -23.35
CA GLN A 69 -2.59 -14.48 -23.70
C GLN A 69 -3.84 -14.87 -24.49
N VAL A 70 -5.02 -14.39 -24.07
CA VAL A 70 -6.28 -14.64 -24.77
C VAL A 70 -6.27 -14.01 -26.16
N ILE A 71 -5.83 -12.75 -26.30
CA ILE A 71 -5.71 -12.07 -27.59
C ILE A 71 -4.79 -12.86 -28.54
N ASN A 72 -3.66 -13.34 -28.03
CA ASN A 72 -2.72 -14.14 -28.83
C ASN A 72 -3.37 -15.45 -29.29
N LEU A 73 -4.04 -16.17 -28.39
CA LEU A 73 -4.77 -17.39 -28.75
C LEU A 73 -5.85 -17.13 -29.81
N MET A 74 -6.59 -16.02 -29.67
CA MET A 74 -7.64 -15.66 -30.64
C MET A 74 -7.06 -15.34 -32.03
N ARG A 75 -5.88 -14.71 -32.11
CA ARG A 75 -5.21 -14.43 -33.39
C ARG A 75 -4.82 -15.72 -34.15
N GLU A 76 -4.45 -16.78 -33.43
CA GLU A 76 -4.15 -18.08 -34.05
C GLU A 76 -5.40 -18.75 -34.64
N VAL A 77 -6.55 -18.59 -33.99
CA VAL A 77 -7.80 -19.28 -34.39
C VAL A 77 -8.63 -18.47 -35.38
N VAL A 78 -8.57 -17.14 -35.29
CA VAL A 78 -9.28 -16.22 -36.18
C VAL A 78 -8.25 -15.28 -36.77
N PRO A 79 -7.75 -15.55 -38.00
CA PRO A 79 -6.89 -14.60 -38.67
C PRO A 79 -7.60 -13.25 -38.78
N PRO A 80 -6.89 -12.12 -38.57
CA PRO A 80 -7.48 -10.80 -38.64
C PRO A 80 -8.24 -10.62 -39.94
N LYS A 81 -9.46 -10.08 -39.86
CA LYS A 81 -10.27 -9.81 -41.04
C LYS A 81 -9.53 -8.80 -41.93
N GLY A 82 -8.90 -9.29 -42.99
CA GLY A 82 -7.98 -8.51 -43.83
C GLY A 82 -6.80 -9.33 -44.38
N ASP A 83 -6.41 -10.41 -43.70
CA ASP A 83 -5.38 -11.34 -44.19
C ASP A 83 -5.99 -12.39 -45.12
N THR A 84 -6.59 -11.93 -46.22
CA THR A 84 -6.97 -12.82 -47.34
C THR A 84 -5.93 -12.61 -48.43
N LYS A 85 -5.12 -13.63 -48.72
CA LYS A 85 -4.20 -13.64 -49.87
C LYS A 85 -4.97 -13.58 -51.19
#